data_AF-A0A1A8RVA0-F1
#
_entry.id   AF-A0A1A8RVA0-F1
#
_cell.length_a   1.000
_cell.length_b   1.000
_cell.length_c   1.000
_cell.angle_alpha   90.00
_cell.angle_beta   90.00
_cell.angle_gamma   90.00
#
_symmetry.space_group_name_H-M   'P 1'
#
loop_
_entity.id
_entity.type
_entity.pdbx_description
1 polymer ?
#
loop_
_entity_poly.entity_id
_entity_poly.type
_entity_poly.pdbx_seq_one_letter_code
_entity_poly.pdbx_strand_id
1 'polypeptide(L)'
;MNSVRASNVSRRPRRVSRPRPVQPERNHQERDEDIPADMVAEESGPGAQNSPYKLRRKSLPKRTVCPTKPNMEGASTSTTENFGHRPKRPRVSGKCPDLSAPAEQYLQEKLPDEVVLKIFSYLLEQDLCRSACVCKRFSELANDPILWKRLYMEVFEYTRPMMHPEAGKFYQINPEEYEQPNPWKESFQQLYKGAHVKPGFAEHFYSNPARYKGRDNMFYYDTIEDALGGGQEPHFDGLIFVHSGIYTDEWIYIESPITMIGAAPGKVAEKIIIENTRDSTFVFMEGSEDAYVGFMTIRFNPDDKSAQHHNAHHCLEITVNCSPIIDHCIIRSTCTVGSAVCVSGQGACPTIKHCNISDCENVGLYITDHAQGIYEDN
;
A
#
# COMPACT_ATOMS: atom_id res chain seq x y z
N MET A 1 -47.82 -20.00 19.79
CA MET A 1 -47.43 -21.30 19.19
C MET A 1 -47.82 -21.26 17.72
N ASN A 2 -46.84 -21.06 16.83
CA ASN A 2 -46.74 -21.71 15.51
C ASN A 2 -45.48 -21.19 14.82
N SER A 3 -44.50 -22.10 14.71
CA SER A 3 -43.21 -21.93 14.07
C SER A 3 -43.36 -22.25 12.59
N VAL A 4 -42.96 -21.33 11.71
CA VAL A 4 -42.77 -21.63 10.29
C VAL A 4 -41.28 -21.49 9.99
N ARG A 5 -40.65 -22.66 9.79
CA ARG A 5 -39.29 -22.84 9.30
C ARG A 5 -39.21 -22.35 7.86
N ALA A 6 -38.36 -21.36 7.59
CA ALA A 6 -37.87 -21.07 6.26
C ALA A 6 -36.49 -21.72 6.07
N SER A 7 -36.38 -22.52 5.02
CA SER A 7 -35.21 -23.31 4.63
C SER A 7 -34.11 -22.44 4.02
N ASN A 8 -32.98 -22.31 4.71
CA ASN A 8 -31.75 -21.74 4.17
C ASN A 8 -31.11 -22.70 3.16
N VAL A 9 -31.28 -22.42 1.87
CA VAL A 9 -30.45 -23.03 0.81
C VAL A 9 -29.18 -22.19 0.69
N SER A 10 -28.13 -22.60 1.41
CA SER A 10 -26.77 -22.07 1.28
C SER A 10 -26.25 -22.37 -0.13
N ARG A 11 -26.22 -21.34 -1.00
CA ARG A 11 -25.43 -21.39 -2.24
C ARG A 11 -23.96 -21.15 -1.88
N ARG A 12 -23.15 -22.22 -1.92
CA ARG A 12 -21.69 -22.11 -1.86
C ARG A 12 -21.18 -21.28 -3.05
N PRO A 13 -20.36 -20.24 -2.85
CA PRO A 13 -19.73 -19.54 -3.95
C PRO A 13 -18.68 -20.44 -4.63
N ARG A 14 -18.67 -20.43 -5.96
CA ARG A 14 -17.71 -21.15 -6.80
C ARG A 14 -16.31 -20.60 -6.55
N ARG A 15 -15.37 -21.51 -6.29
CA ARG A 15 -13.94 -21.22 -6.16
C ARG A 15 -13.40 -20.74 -7.51
N VAL A 16 -13.17 -19.44 -7.65
CA VAL A 16 -12.43 -18.90 -8.81
C VAL A 16 -10.96 -19.26 -8.62
N SER A 17 -10.40 -19.96 -9.61
CA SER A 17 -9.04 -20.48 -9.57
C SER A 17 -8.09 -19.42 -10.13
N ARG A 18 -6.92 -19.23 -9.48
CA ARG A 18 -5.83 -18.36 -9.98
C ARG A 18 -5.57 -18.55 -11.48
N PRO A 19 -5.27 -17.49 -12.24
CA PRO A 19 -4.75 -17.65 -13.60
C PRO A 19 -3.40 -18.36 -13.53
N ARG A 20 -3.22 -19.42 -14.32
CA ARG A 20 -1.91 -20.06 -14.50
C ARG A 20 -1.08 -19.27 -15.52
N PRO A 21 0.25 -19.21 -15.37
CA PRO A 21 1.12 -18.64 -16.39
C PRO A 21 1.04 -19.47 -17.68
N VAL A 22 0.89 -18.78 -18.82
CA VAL A 22 0.95 -19.37 -20.15
C VAL A 22 2.37 -19.91 -20.38
N GLN A 23 2.49 -21.22 -20.59
CA GLN A 23 3.73 -21.83 -21.07
C GLN A 23 3.76 -21.79 -22.61
N PRO A 24 4.93 -21.58 -23.24
CA PRO A 24 5.04 -21.59 -24.69
C PRO A 24 4.85 -23.00 -25.24
N GLU A 25 3.93 -23.15 -26.20
CA GLU A 25 3.66 -24.40 -26.90
C GLU A 25 4.91 -24.87 -27.69
N ARG A 26 5.37 -26.08 -27.40
CA ARG A 26 6.31 -26.81 -28.25
C ARG A 26 5.51 -27.58 -29.28
N ASN A 27 5.46 -27.07 -30.51
CA ASN A 27 5.03 -27.87 -31.66
C ASN A 27 6.18 -28.75 -32.13
N HIS A 28 6.01 -30.07 -31.97
CA HIS A 28 6.74 -31.08 -32.72
C HIS A 28 5.96 -31.38 -34.00
N GLN A 29 6.58 -31.14 -35.15
CA GLN A 29 6.22 -31.85 -36.37
C GLN A 29 7.47 -32.04 -37.24
N GLU A 30 7.80 -33.30 -37.44
CA GLU A 30 8.89 -33.81 -38.28
C GLU A 30 8.62 -33.47 -39.75
N ARG A 31 9.69 -33.15 -40.50
CA ARG A 31 9.89 -33.58 -41.89
C ARG A 31 11.37 -33.41 -42.28
N ASP A 32 11.91 -34.49 -42.82
CA ASP A 32 13.22 -34.63 -43.45
C ASP A 32 13.40 -33.68 -44.65
N GLU A 33 14.59 -33.07 -44.79
CA GLU A 33 15.63 -33.42 -45.78
C GLU A 33 16.64 -32.27 -46.00
N ASP A 34 17.89 -32.72 -46.24
CA ASP A 34 19.02 -32.10 -46.93
C ASP A 34 19.89 -30.99 -46.32
N ILE A 35 21.13 -31.41 -46.04
CA ILE A 35 22.35 -30.62 -45.81
C ILE A 35 22.94 -30.23 -47.19
N PRO A 36 23.62 -29.08 -47.31
CA PRO A 36 25.07 -29.18 -47.49
C PRO A 36 25.87 -28.23 -46.59
N ALA A 37 27.06 -28.73 -46.24
CA ALA A 37 28.08 -28.11 -45.43
C ALA A 37 28.77 -26.94 -46.15
N ASP A 38 29.16 -25.91 -45.39
CA ASP A 38 30.54 -25.41 -45.27
C ASP A 38 30.52 -23.99 -44.68
N MET A 39 31.15 -23.81 -43.51
CA MET A 39 32.36 -22.98 -43.39
C MET A 39 32.79 -22.84 -41.91
N VAL A 40 33.83 -23.61 -41.59
CA VAL A 40 35.08 -23.28 -40.89
C VAL A 40 35.04 -22.54 -39.53
N ALA A 41 35.76 -23.19 -38.61
CA ALA A 41 36.06 -22.86 -37.23
C ALA A 41 37.14 -21.78 -37.03
N GLU A 42 37.59 -21.68 -35.76
CA GLU A 42 38.73 -20.94 -35.19
C GLU A 42 38.37 -19.55 -34.61
N GLU A 43 38.80 -19.13 -33.41
CA GLU A 43 39.89 -19.62 -32.56
C GLU A 43 39.65 -19.16 -31.10
N SER A 44 40.20 -19.92 -30.16
CA SER A 44 40.30 -19.57 -28.74
C SER A 44 41.57 -18.75 -28.47
N GLY A 45 41.53 -17.79 -27.54
CA GLY A 45 42.77 -17.19 -27.02
C GLY A 45 42.61 -16.38 -25.71
N PRO A 46 43.58 -16.44 -24.77
CA PRO A 46 43.36 -16.19 -23.34
C PRO A 46 43.92 -14.84 -22.83
N GLY A 47 43.36 -14.30 -21.74
CA GLY A 47 43.90 -13.12 -21.06
C GLY A 47 43.29 -12.88 -19.69
N ALA A 48 44.01 -13.25 -18.63
CA ALA A 48 43.67 -12.96 -17.24
C ALA A 48 43.82 -11.46 -16.92
N GLN A 49 43.00 -10.93 -15.99
CA GLN A 49 43.49 -10.24 -14.78
C GLN A 49 42.35 -9.77 -13.84
N ASN A 50 42.38 -10.33 -12.62
CA ASN A 50 42.10 -9.72 -11.31
C ASN A 50 40.94 -8.72 -11.16
N SER A 51 39.80 -9.22 -10.68
CA SER A 51 38.79 -8.40 -9.97
C SER A 51 39.03 -8.50 -8.45
N PRO A 52 39.09 -7.38 -7.70
CA PRO A 52 39.49 -7.35 -6.29
C PRO A 52 38.41 -7.82 -5.30
N TYR A 53 37.24 -8.28 -5.77
CA TYR A 53 36.14 -8.72 -4.92
C TYR A 53 35.80 -10.21 -5.13
N LYS A 54 36.66 -11.11 -4.68
CA LYS A 54 36.27 -12.51 -4.40
C LYS A 54 36.27 -12.77 -2.91
N LEU A 55 35.07 -12.78 -2.32
CA LEU A 55 34.85 -13.21 -0.94
C LEU A 55 35.22 -14.68 -0.79
N ARG A 56 36.23 -14.94 0.04
CA ARG A 56 36.80 -16.26 0.33
C ARG A 56 35.78 -17.12 1.09
N ARG A 57 35.07 -18.00 0.39
CA ARG A 57 34.21 -19.03 1.01
C ARG A 57 35.12 -20.10 1.65
N LYS A 58 35.30 -20.07 2.97
CA LYS A 58 35.93 -21.17 3.72
C LYS A 58 34.92 -22.29 3.90
N SER A 59 35.19 -23.46 3.33
CA SER A 59 34.53 -24.72 3.66
C SER A 59 35.17 -25.33 4.93
N LEU A 60 34.35 -25.87 5.83
CA LEU A 60 34.76 -26.63 7.02
C LEU A 60 33.97 -27.96 7.11
N PRO A 61 34.47 -28.98 7.84
CA PRO A 61 34.48 -30.38 7.38
C PRO A 61 33.40 -31.28 8.02
N LYS A 62 33.31 -32.49 7.44
CA LYS A 62 32.41 -33.61 7.75
C LYS A 62 32.41 -34.08 9.22
N ARG A 63 31.22 -34.49 9.69
CA ARG A 63 30.90 -35.19 10.96
C ARG A 63 30.95 -36.71 10.79
N THR A 64 31.47 -37.42 11.80
CA THR A 64 31.31 -38.88 12.07
C THR A 64 31.58 -39.07 13.58
N VAL A 65 30.59 -39.23 14.48
CA VAL A 65 29.73 -40.39 14.89
C VAL A 65 30.38 -41.34 15.94
N CYS A 66 29.86 -41.24 17.18
CA CYS A 66 29.51 -42.27 18.22
C CYS A 66 30.62 -43.16 18.88
N PRO A 67 30.42 -43.74 20.10
CA PRO A 67 29.19 -44.39 20.59
C PRO A 67 28.82 -44.24 22.09
N THR A 68 27.90 -45.11 22.52
CA THR A 68 26.72 -45.01 23.41
C THR A 68 26.83 -45.66 24.82
N LYS A 69 26.07 -45.07 25.80
CA LYS A 69 25.29 -45.66 26.94
C LYS A 69 26.04 -46.42 28.07
N PRO A 70 25.44 -46.73 29.27
CA PRO A 70 24.03 -46.58 29.75
C PRO A 70 23.80 -46.03 31.21
N ASN A 71 22.52 -45.74 31.55
CA ASN A 71 21.68 -46.00 32.77
C ASN A 71 22.34 -46.11 34.19
N MET A 72 21.74 -45.77 35.36
CA MET A 72 20.38 -45.95 35.89
C MET A 72 20.29 -45.35 37.33
N GLU A 73 19.09 -44.90 37.73
CA GLU A 73 18.39 -44.94 39.06
C GLU A 73 19.05 -44.57 40.42
N GLY A 74 18.23 -43.97 41.31
CA GLY A 74 18.21 -44.37 42.74
C GLY A 74 17.98 -43.31 43.83
N ALA A 75 16.70 -43.10 44.20
CA ALA A 75 16.12 -42.94 45.55
C ALA A 75 16.67 -41.97 46.64
N SER A 76 15.78 -41.06 47.05
CA SER A 76 15.24 -40.73 48.40
C SER A 76 16.11 -40.85 49.68
N THR A 77 16.18 -39.78 50.49
CA THR A 77 15.36 -39.55 51.71
C THR A 77 15.80 -38.30 52.52
N SER A 78 14.80 -37.70 53.19
CA SER A 78 14.75 -36.70 54.28
C SER A 78 15.94 -36.60 55.25
N THR A 79 16.30 -35.46 55.89
CA THR A 79 15.53 -34.69 56.90
C THR A 79 16.24 -33.38 57.31
N THR A 80 15.42 -32.45 57.84
CA THR A 80 15.68 -31.41 58.89
C THR A 80 16.40 -30.09 58.60
N GLU A 81 15.72 -29.04 59.08
CA GLU A 81 16.02 -27.61 59.20
C GLU A 81 17.24 -27.36 60.13
N ASN A 82 17.92 -26.21 60.26
CA ASN A 82 17.51 -24.80 60.22
C ASN A 82 18.77 -23.88 60.23
N PHE A 83 18.60 -22.65 59.72
CA PHE A 83 19.39 -21.41 59.93
C PHE A 83 20.93 -21.39 59.81
N GLY A 84 21.42 -20.64 58.80
CA GLY A 84 22.81 -20.16 58.76
C GLY A 84 23.14 -19.29 57.56
N HIS A 85 23.28 -17.99 57.80
CA HIS A 85 23.82 -16.91 56.96
C HIS A 85 24.36 -17.24 55.55
N ARG A 86 23.72 -16.62 54.55
CA ARG A 86 24.16 -16.49 53.15
C ARG A 86 25.54 -15.81 53.05
N PRO A 87 26.60 -16.47 52.55
CA PRO A 87 27.80 -15.78 52.10
C PRO A 87 27.55 -15.23 50.70
N LYS A 88 27.85 -13.94 50.49
CA LYS A 88 27.82 -13.27 49.19
C LYS A 88 28.78 -14.00 48.23
N ARG A 89 28.26 -14.71 47.22
CA ARG A 89 29.06 -15.10 46.05
C ARG A 89 29.21 -13.86 45.15
N PRO A 90 30.43 -13.48 44.75
CA PRO A 90 30.61 -12.43 43.76
C PRO A 90 30.03 -12.94 42.44
N ARG A 91 29.07 -12.21 41.88
CA ARG A 91 28.67 -12.38 40.48
C ARG A 91 29.87 -11.97 39.65
N VAL A 92 30.58 -12.96 39.14
CA VAL A 92 31.60 -12.79 38.10
C VAL A 92 30.91 -12.06 36.95
N SER A 93 31.21 -10.76 36.82
CA SER A 93 31.00 -10.01 35.59
C SER A 93 31.93 -10.61 34.57
N GLY A 94 31.48 -11.70 33.95
CA GLY A 94 32.09 -12.24 32.75
C GLY A 94 31.81 -11.25 31.63
N LYS A 95 32.72 -10.29 31.43
CA LYS A 95 32.92 -9.72 30.10
C LYS A 95 33.24 -10.89 29.18
N CYS A 96 32.25 -11.38 28.43
CA CYS A 96 32.57 -12.00 27.16
C CYS A 96 33.30 -10.93 26.35
N PRO A 97 34.53 -11.17 25.87
CA PRO A 97 35.08 -10.34 24.83
C PRO A 97 34.15 -10.49 23.63
N ASP A 98 33.49 -9.40 23.26
CA ASP A 98 32.77 -9.28 22.00
C ASP A 98 33.72 -9.70 20.88
N LEU A 99 33.46 -10.89 20.35
CA LEU A 99 33.90 -11.27 19.01
C LEU A 99 32.81 -10.81 18.05
N SER A 100 32.38 -9.54 18.14
CA SER A 100 31.69 -8.95 17.00
C SER A 100 32.66 -9.02 15.83
N ALA A 101 32.20 -9.57 14.71
CA ALA A 101 33.07 -9.81 13.58
C ALA A 101 33.72 -8.48 13.18
N PRO A 102 35.00 -8.44 12.73
CA PRO A 102 35.68 -7.18 12.40
C PRO A 102 34.90 -6.27 11.43
N ALA A 103 34.02 -6.87 10.63
CA ALA A 103 33.10 -6.17 9.74
C ALA A 103 31.96 -5.44 10.45
N GLU A 104 31.39 -5.99 11.53
CA GLU A 104 30.27 -5.39 12.28
C GLU A 104 30.74 -4.12 13.00
N GLN A 105 31.86 -4.18 13.71
CA GLN A 105 32.50 -3.00 14.31
C GLN A 105 32.85 -1.96 13.26
N TYR A 106 33.34 -2.39 12.09
CA TYR A 106 33.69 -1.46 11.02
C TYR A 106 32.45 -0.71 10.50
N LEU A 107 31.33 -1.40 10.29
CA LEU A 107 30.06 -0.81 9.85
C LEU A 107 29.47 0.12 10.91
N GLN A 108 29.50 -0.28 12.18
CA GLN A 108 28.86 0.47 13.28
C GLN A 108 29.67 1.67 13.75
N GLU A 109 31.00 1.62 13.69
CA GLU A 109 31.85 2.62 14.35
C GLU A 109 32.84 3.32 13.43
N LYS A 110 33.26 2.68 12.31
CA LYS A 110 34.38 3.20 11.49
C LYS A 110 33.96 3.82 10.16
N LEU A 111 32.83 3.42 9.59
CA LEU A 111 32.31 4.06 8.38
C LEU A 111 31.83 5.49 8.70
N PRO A 112 32.04 6.48 7.82
CA PRO A 112 31.41 7.80 7.92
C PRO A 112 29.88 7.73 7.78
N ASP A 113 29.16 8.69 8.37
CA ASP A 113 27.70 8.73 8.35
C ASP A 113 27.15 8.85 6.93
N GLU A 114 27.81 9.58 6.02
CA GLU A 114 27.39 9.74 4.63
C GLU A 114 27.36 8.40 3.88
N VAL A 115 28.31 7.51 4.19
CA VAL A 115 28.37 6.17 3.60
C VAL A 115 27.27 5.29 4.16
N VAL A 116 27.02 5.36 5.47
CA VAL A 116 25.92 4.61 6.10
C VAL A 116 24.57 5.08 5.58
N LEU A 117 24.35 6.40 5.49
CA LEU A 117 23.15 6.98 4.88
C LEU A 117 23.00 6.56 3.42
N LYS A 118 24.10 6.50 2.66
CA LYS A 118 24.06 5.98 1.29
C LYS A 118 23.66 4.51 1.23
N ILE A 119 24.11 3.67 2.16
CA ILE A 119 23.68 2.27 2.27
C ILE A 119 22.19 2.21 2.64
N PHE A 120 21.77 2.97 3.64
CA PHE A 120 20.37 3.05 4.09
C PHE A 120 19.44 3.57 3.00
N SER A 121 19.96 4.36 2.04
CA SER A 121 19.20 4.78 0.86
C SER A 121 18.81 3.64 -0.09
N TYR A 122 19.30 2.42 0.10
CA TYR A 122 18.85 1.24 -0.64
C TYR A 122 17.87 0.37 0.14
N LEU A 123 17.57 0.72 1.40
CA LEU A 123 16.66 -0.03 2.25
C LEU A 123 15.24 0.52 2.11
N LEU A 124 14.27 -0.38 2.16
CA LEU A 124 12.85 -0.06 2.31
C LEU A 124 12.52 0.20 3.78
N GLU A 125 11.33 0.72 4.03
CA GLU A 125 10.83 1.17 5.33
C GLU A 125 10.98 0.12 6.46
N GLN A 126 10.67 -1.16 6.20
CA GLN A 126 10.79 -2.21 7.21
C GLN A 126 12.25 -2.46 7.60
N ASP A 127 13.15 -2.47 6.62
CA ASP A 127 14.58 -2.73 6.85
C ASP A 127 15.27 -1.52 7.48
N LEU A 128 14.82 -0.29 7.19
CA LEU A 128 15.22 0.90 7.92
C LEU A 128 14.80 0.82 9.39
N CYS A 129 13.54 0.45 9.67
CA CYS A 129 13.05 0.27 11.03
C CYS A 129 13.84 -0.81 11.79
N ARG A 130 14.19 -1.93 11.14
CA ARG A 130 15.06 -2.96 11.73
C ARG A 130 16.47 -2.44 11.98
N SER A 131 17.04 -1.68 11.05
CA SER A 131 18.37 -1.07 11.19
C SER A 131 18.42 -0.12 12.37
N ALA A 132 17.34 0.64 12.61
CA ALA A 132 17.23 1.54 13.76
C ALA A 132 17.33 0.82 15.12
N CYS A 133 17.02 -0.49 15.19
CA CYS A 133 17.09 -1.27 16.41
C CYS A 133 18.50 -1.81 16.74
N VAL A 134 19.50 -1.59 15.88
CA VAL A 134 20.84 -2.19 16.04
C VAL A 134 21.67 -1.47 17.11
N CYS A 135 21.81 -0.15 17.00
CA CYS A 135 22.56 0.67 17.94
C CYS A 135 22.08 2.13 17.90
N LYS A 136 22.52 2.96 18.85
CA LYS A 136 22.11 4.37 18.94
C LYS A 136 22.38 5.14 17.65
N ARG A 137 23.58 4.99 17.09
CA ARG A 137 23.99 5.64 15.83
C ARG A 137 23.10 5.23 14.67
N PHE A 138 22.82 3.93 14.52
CA PHE A 138 21.94 3.44 13.45
C PHE A 138 20.50 3.90 13.66
N SER A 139 20.03 4.00 14.91
CA SER A 139 18.73 4.60 15.22
C SER A 139 18.64 6.04 14.74
N GLU A 140 19.64 6.87 15.02
CA GLU A 140 19.68 8.27 14.58
C GLU A 140 19.69 8.36 13.04
N LEU A 141 20.58 7.62 12.37
CA LEU A 141 20.74 7.67 10.91
C LEU A 141 19.55 7.05 10.16
N ALA A 142 18.96 5.95 10.65
CA ALA A 142 17.80 5.32 10.01
C ALA A 142 16.53 6.15 10.17
N ASN A 143 16.50 7.10 11.11
CA ASN A 143 15.42 8.08 11.27
C ASN A 143 15.70 9.42 10.57
N ASP A 144 16.71 9.48 9.69
CA ASP A 144 17.02 10.68 8.92
C ASP A 144 15.81 11.17 8.06
N PRO A 145 15.38 12.44 8.18
CA PRO A 145 14.22 12.94 7.45
C PRO A 145 14.37 12.90 5.92
N ILE A 146 15.59 12.99 5.36
CA ILE A 146 15.81 12.99 3.92
C ILE A 146 15.58 11.59 3.34
N LEU A 147 16.01 10.55 4.04
CA LEU A 147 15.73 9.16 3.68
C LEU A 147 14.22 8.89 3.61
N TRP A 148 13.50 9.27 4.66
CA TRP A 148 12.05 9.05 4.77
C TRP A 148 11.27 9.92 3.78
N LYS A 149 11.67 11.18 3.57
CA LYS A 149 11.09 12.04 2.52
C LYS A 149 11.15 11.37 1.15
N ARG A 150 12.30 10.83 0.78
CA ARG A 150 12.47 10.17 -0.53
C ARG A 150 11.61 8.91 -0.65
N LEU A 151 11.61 8.05 0.38
CA LEU A 151 10.75 6.85 0.39
C LEU A 151 9.27 7.21 0.30
N TYR A 152 8.86 8.21 1.07
CA TYR A 152 7.50 8.70 1.11
C TYR A 152 7.05 9.24 -0.25
N MET A 153 7.86 10.09 -0.88
CA MET A 153 7.58 10.63 -2.22
C MET A 153 7.55 9.53 -3.29
N GLU A 154 8.37 8.48 -3.18
CA GLU A 154 8.36 7.35 -4.12
C GLU A 154 7.04 6.55 -4.04
N VAL A 155 6.44 6.44 -2.86
CA VAL A 155 5.21 5.67 -2.63
C VAL A 155 3.95 6.50 -2.85
N PHE A 156 3.89 7.70 -2.30
CA PHE A 156 2.65 8.51 -2.24
C PHE A 156 2.68 9.74 -3.15
N GLU A 157 3.81 10.06 -3.78
CA GLU A 157 4.00 11.19 -4.72
C GLU A 157 3.78 12.61 -4.14
N TYR A 158 3.27 12.74 -2.91
CA TYR A 158 3.07 14.03 -2.28
C TYR A 158 4.39 14.76 -2.01
N THR A 159 4.39 16.07 -2.26
CA THR A 159 5.51 16.97 -1.94
C THR A 159 5.51 17.47 -0.50
N ARG A 160 4.47 17.13 0.27
CA ARG A 160 4.30 17.43 1.70
C ARG A 160 3.72 16.20 2.40
N PRO A 161 4.07 15.92 3.68
CA PRO A 161 3.47 14.81 4.42
C PRO A 161 1.96 15.01 4.57
N MET A 162 1.20 13.98 4.21
CA MET A 162 -0.25 13.88 4.41
C MET A 162 -0.52 13.16 5.73
N MET A 163 -1.11 13.85 6.69
CA MET A 163 -1.47 13.29 7.99
C MET A 163 -2.88 12.70 7.95
N HIS A 164 -3.04 11.57 8.62
CA HIS A 164 -4.29 10.86 8.83
C HIS A 164 -4.38 10.32 10.28
N PRO A 165 -4.60 11.19 11.27
CA PRO A 165 -4.62 10.78 12.68
C PRO A 165 -5.92 10.07 13.08
N GLU A 166 -7.02 10.32 12.38
CA GLU A 166 -8.35 9.77 12.64
C GLU A 166 -9.11 9.56 11.33
N ALA A 167 -10.09 8.64 11.32
CA ALA A 167 -10.96 8.39 10.17
C ALA A 167 -11.55 9.70 9.61
N GLY A 168 -11.51 9.87 8.28
CA GLY A 168 -12.03 11.05 7.59
C GLY A 168 -11.29 12.38 7.85
N LYS A 169 -10.14 12.36 8.55
CA LYS A 169 -9.28 13.55 8.74
C LYS A 169 -8.00 13.41 7.94
N PHE A 170 -7.84 14.28 6.95
CA PHE A 170 -6.65 14.36 6.10
C PHE A 170 -6.19 15.80 5.97
N TYR A 171 -4.90 16.05 6.17
CA TYR A 171 -4.31 17.37 5.97
C TYR A 171 -2.82 17.30 5.70
N GLN A 172 -2.33 18.20 4.85
CA GLN A 172 -0.90 18.32 4.58
C GLN A 172 -0.25 19.25 5.60
N ILE A 173 0.89 18.85 6.13
CA ILE A 173 1.69 19.68 7.05
C ILE A 173 2.91 20.28 6.35
N ASN A 174 3.38 21.44 6.84
CA ASN A 174 4.69 21.95 6.48
C ASN A 174 5.75 21.26 7.38
N PRO A 175 6.69 20.46 6.82
CA PRO A 175 7.71 19.78 7.62
C PRO A 175 8.60 20.72 8.45
N GLU A 176 8.76 21.97 8.01
CA GLU A 176 9.60 22.97 8.69
C GLU A 176 8.91 23.57 9.93
N GLU A 177 7.58 23.51 9.99
CA GLU A 177 6.77 24.06 11.08
C GLU A 177 6.29 22.97 12.06
N TYR A 178 6.58 21.71 11.78
CA TYR A 178 6.09 20.58 12.55
C TYR A 178 7.05 20.22 13.71
N GLU A 179 6.52 20.20 14.93
CA GLU A 179 7.33 20.01 16.14
C GLU A 179 7.86 18.58 16.32
N GLN A 180 7.15 17.57 15.79
CA GLN A 180 7.54 16.18 16.01
C GLN A 180 8.74 15.75 15.13
N PRO A 181 9.58 14.83 15.64
CA PRO A 181 10.71 14.33 14.88
C PRO A 181 10.26 13.51 13.66
N ASN A 182 10.73 13.91 12.49
CA ASN A 182 10.54 13.21 11.21
C ASN A 182 9.05 12.99 10.81
N PRO A 183 8.34 14.05 10.39
CA PRO A 183 6.95 13.98 9.94
C PRO A 183 6.75 13.03 8.74
N TRP A 184 7.76 12.84 7.90
CA TRP A 184 7.69 11.93 6.76
C TRP A 184 7.51 10.48 7.20
N LYS A 185 8.23 10.06 8.24
CA LYS A 185 8.12 8.71 8.79
C LYS A 185 6.76 8.48 9.45
N GLU A 186 6.28 9.45 10.21
CA GLU A 186 4.98 9.38 10.88
C GLU A 186 3.84 9.27 9.86
N SER A 187 3.83 10.16 8.87
CA SER A 187 2.87 10.11 7.77
C SER A 187 2.95 8.78 6.99
N PHE A 188 4.16 8.29 6.69
CA PHE A 188 4.33 6.99 6.04
C PHE A 188 3.69 5.85 6.85
N GLN A 189 3.86 5.87 8.18
CA GLN A 189 3.28 4.86 9.06
C GLN A 189 1.75 4.88 9.05
N GLN A 190 1.13 6.06 9.08
CA GLN A 190 -0.33 6.21 9.06
C GLN A 190 -0.94 5.71 7.73
N LEU A 191 -0.20 5.85 6.64
CA LEU A 191 -0.67 5.56 5.27
C LEU A 191 -0.23 4.18 4.74
N TYR A 192 0.54 3.42 5.53
CA TYR A 192 1.29 2.24 5.05
C TYR A 192 0.46 1.11 4.44
N LYS A 193 -0.82 1.00 4.80
CA LYS A 193 -1.70 -0.12 4.44
C LYS A 193 -2.64 0.18 3.27
N GLY A 194 -2.62 1.39 2.72
CA GLY A 194 -3.53 1.74 1.65
C GLY A 194 -3.21 0.99 0.36
N ALA A 195 -4.27 0.69 -0.40
CA ALA A 195 -4.17 0.27 -1.78
C ALA A 195 -3.83 1.45 -2.67
N HIS A 196 -3.14 1.20 -3.78
CA HIS A 196 -2.70 2.20 -4.73
C HIS A 196 -3.29 1.91 -6.10
N VAL A 197 -4.07 2.83 -6.64
CA VAL A 197 -4.50 2.82 -8.04
C VAL A 197 -3.47 3.61 -8.84
N LYS A 198 -2.70 2.91 -9.68
CA LYS A 198 -1.64 3.50 -10.50
C LYS A 198 -1.53 2.74 -11.83
N PRO A 199 -2.23 3.22 -12.89
CA PRO A 199 -2.26 2.54 -14.18
C PRO A 199 -0.87 2.19 -14.72
N GLY A 200 -0.67 0.94 -15.09
CA GLY A 200 0.57 0.41 -15.67
C GLY A 200 1.68 0.12 -14.65
N PHE A 201 1.41 0.28 -13.35
CA PHE A 201 2.41 0.01 -12.31
C PHE A 201 2.23 -1.37 -11.66
N ALA A 202 1.03 -1.94 -11.65
CA ALA A 202 0.76 -3.22 -10.99
C ALA A 202 1.66 -4.33 -11.53
N GLU A 203 1.79 -4.46 -12.86
CA GLU A 203 2.68 -5.44 -13.50
C GLU A 203 4.14 -5.26 -13.05
N HIS A 204 4.64 -4.02 -13.03
CA HIS A 204 6.00 -3.73 -12.59
C HIS A 204 6.22 -4.10 -11.12
N PHE A 205 5.26 -3.84 -10.25
CA PHE A 205 5.33 -4.19 -8.83
C PHE A 205 5.39 -5.72 -8.64
N TYR A 206 4.42 -6.45 -9.20
CA TYR A 206 4.29 -7.89 -8.98
C TYR A 206 5.33 -8.74 -9.73
N SER A 207 5.89 -8.26 -10.85
CA SER A 207 6.98 -8.93 -11.56
C SER A 207 8.35 -8.82 -10.87
N ASN A 208 8.49 -7.92 -9.87
CA ASN A 208 9.75 -7.64 -9.19
C ASN A 208 9.70 -7.91 -7.66
N PRO A 209 9.34 -9.13 -7.21
CA PRO A 209 9.11 -9.42 -5.78
C PRO A 209 10.36 -9.25 -4.91
N ALA A 210 11.56 -9.44 -5.47
CA ALA A 210 12.81 -9.23 -4.73
C ALA A 210 13.07 -7.74 -4.43
N ARG A 211 12.65 -6.83 -5.32
CA ARG A 211 12.82 -5.38 -5.17
C ARG A 211 11.87 -4.80 -4.13
N TYR A 212 10.64 -5.30 -4.09
CA TYR A 212 9.56 -4.83 -3.20
C TYR A 212 9.36 -5.73 -1.97
N LYS A 213 10.37 -6.54 -1.64
CA LYS A 213 10.31 -7.43 -0.49
C LYS A 213 10.05 -6.63 0.79
N GLY A 214 9.03 -7.03 1.55
CA GLY A 214 8.61 -6.32 2.76
C GLY A 214 7.53 -5.26 2.51
N ARG A 215 6.97 -5.15 1.30
CA ARG A 215 5.75 -4.38 1.00
C ARG A 215 4.53 -5.28 0.80
N ASP A 216 4.40 -6.29 1.64
CA ASP A 216 3.34 -7.30 1.52
C ASP A 216 1.93 -6.75 1.82
N ASN A 217 1.85 -5.56 2.45
CA ASN A 217 0.61 -4.87 2.81
C ASN A 217 0.25 -3.72 1.84
N MET A 218 1.02 -3.51 0.77
CA MET A 218 0.73 -2.51 -0.25
C MET A 218 0.22 -3.21 -1.50
N PHE A 219 -1.00 -2.86 -1.92
CA PHE A 219 -1.63 -3.41 -3.10
C PHE A 219 -1.60 -2.39 -4.22
N TYR A 220 -1.33 -2.83 -5.45
CA TYR A 220 -1.34 -1.97 -6.63
C TYR A 220 -2.35 -2.48 -7.66
N TYR A 221 -3.22 -1.59 -8.10
CA TYR A 221 -4.27 -1.83 -9.08
C TYR A 221 -4.09 -0.88 -10.26
N ASP A 222 -4.47 -1.32 -11.46
CA ASP A 222 -4.43 -0.47 -12.65
C ASP A 222 -5.70 0.38 -12.80
N THR A 223 -6.82 -0.03 -12.20
CA THR A 223 -8.12 0.67 -12.24
C THR A 223 -8.68 0.89 -10.82
N ILE A 224 -9.57 1.87 -10.69
CA ILE A 224 -10.30 2.14 -9.44
C ILE A 224 -11.30 0.99 -9.18
N GLU A 225 -11.97 0.50 -10.23
CA GLU A 225 -12.91 -0.63 -10.13
C GLU A 225 -12.26 -1.88 -9.51
N ASP A 226 -11.05 -2.25 -9.97
CA ASP A 226 -10.31 -3.38 -9.40
C ASP A 226 -9.96 -3.18 -7.92
N ALA A 227 -9.60 -1.94 -7.54
CA ALA A 227 -9.28 -1.61 -6.15
C ALA A 227 -10.51 -1.69 -5.24
N LEU A 228 -11.69 -1.27 -5.72
CA LEU A 228 -12.96 -1.42 -5.02
C LEU A 228 -13.34 -2.91 -4.85
N GLY A 229 -13.08 -3.73 -5.87
CA GLY A 229 -13.29 -5.19 -5.80
C GLY A 229 -12.29 -5.93 -4.91
N GLY A 230 -11.14 -5.32 -4.59
CA GLY A 230 -10.04 -5.87 -3.81
C GLY A 230 -10.31 -6.08 -2.31
N GLY A 231 -11.50 -5.73 -1.82
CA GLY A 231 -11.87 -5.77 -0.40
C GLY A 231 -11.83 -7.14 0.30
N GLN A 232 -11.43 -8.22 -0.39
CA GLN A 232 -11.25 -9.55 0.19
C GLN A 232 -9.86 -9.79 0.80
N GLU A 233 -8.93 -8.86 0.62
CA GLU A 233 -7.58 -8.99 1.17
C GLU A 233 -7.59 -8.80 2.71
N PRO A 234 -7.00 -9.71 3.50
CA PRO A 234 -7.14 -9.77 4.96
C PRO A 234 -6.54 -8.58 5.73
N HIS A 235 -5.89 -7.64 5.03
CA HIS A 235 -5.23 -6.47 5.60
C HIS A 235 -5.67 -5.14 4.96
N PHE A 236 -6.63 -5.18 4.03
CA PHE A 236 -7.17 -3.97 3.45
C PHE A 236 -8.09 -3.28 4.47
N ASP A 237 -7.77 -2.03 4.78
CA ASP A 237 -8.49 -1.20 5.76
C ASP A 237 -9.42 -0.17 5.11
N GLY A 238 -9.62 -0.27 3.79
CA GLY A 238 -10.51 0.61 3.04
C GLY A 238 -9.83 1.86 2.50
N LEU A 239 -8.53 2.09 2.75
CA LEU A 239 -7.80 3.25 2.23
C LEU A 239 -7.27 3.00 0.81
N ILE A 240 -7.61 3.88 -0.12
CA ILE A 240 -7.23 3.83 -1.53
C ILE A 240 -6.57 5.16 -1.93
N PHE A 241 -5.34 5.10 -2.43
CA PHE A 241 -4.64 6.20 -3.06
C PHE A 241 -4.85 6.15 -4.58
N VAL A 242 -5.44 7.19 -5.14
CA VAL A 242 -5.57 7.35 -6.61
C VAL A 242 -4.42 8.22 -7.09
N HIS A 243 -3.48 7.65 -7.83
CA HIS A 243 -2.30 8.38 -8.28
C HIS A 243 -2.61 9.35 -9.43
N SER A 244 -1.68 10.28 -9.66
CA SER A 244 -1.74 11.24 -10.77
C SER A 244 -2.13 10.56 -12.10
N GLY A 245 -3.17 11.05 -12.76
CA GLY A 245 -3.71 10.42 -13.96
C GLY A 245 -5.08 10.96 -14.36
N ILE A 246 -5.53 10.53 -15.53
CA ILE A 246 -6.90 10.73 -16.00
C ILE A 246 -7.55 9.35 -16.08
N TYR A 247 -8.63 9.17 -15.32
CA TYR A 247 -9.39 7.94 -15.20
C TYR A 247 -10.73 8.18 -15.88
N THR A 248 -11.00 7.43 -16.95
CA THR A 248 -12.15 7.69 -17.84
C THR A 248 -13.08 6.50 -17.89
N ASP A 249 -14.38 6.77 -17.77
CA ASP A 249 -15.47 5.81 -17.97
C ASP A 249 -15.36 4.56 -17.07
N GLU A 250 -14.82 4.71 -15.87
CA GLU A 250 -14.82 3.68 -14.83
C GLU A 250 -16.12 3.71 -14.01
N TRP A 251 -16.54 2.54 -13.53
CA TRP A 251 -17.76 2.37 -12.74
C TRP A 251 -17.47 2.51 -11.24
N ILE A 252 -17.73 3.69 -10.70
CA ILE A 252 -17.40 4.00 -9.30
C ILE A 252 -18.69 4.02 -8.46
N TYR A 253 -19.07 2.82 -8.01
CA TYR A 253 -20.16 2.61 -7.06
C TYR A 253 -19.59 2.35 -5.67
N ILE A 254 -19.92 3.22 -4.72
CA ILE A 254 -19.46 3.10 -3.33
C ILE A 254 -20.62 2.59 -2.49
N GLU A 255 -20.51 1.33 -2.06
CA GLU A 255 -21.47 0.62 -1.19
C GLU A 255 -20.85 0.20 0.15
N SER A 256 -19.71 0.79 0.50
CA SER A 256 -18.94 0.45 1.71
C SER A 256 -18.19 1.66 2.27
N PRO A 257 -17.78 1.65 3.55
CA PRO A 257 -17.09 2.76 4.22
C PRO A 257 -15.62 2.88 3.78
N ILE A 258 -15.37 3.01 2.47
CA ILE A 258 -14.02 3.16 1.93
C ILE A 258 -13.56 4.62 1.94
N THR A 259 -12.25 4.80 2.04
CA THR A 259 -11.58 6.10 1.96
C THR A 259 -10.75 6.15 0.68
N MET A 260 -11.05 7.09 -0.21
CA MET A 260 -10.35 7.29 -1.47
C MET A 260 -9.76 8.70 -1.54
N ILE A 261 -8.44 8.81 -1.71
CA ILE A 261 -7.75 10.09 -1.75
C ILE A 261 -6.81 10.20 -2.95
N GLY A 262 -6.77 11.37 -3.57
CA GLY A 262 -5.79 11.66 -4.61
C GLY A 262 -4.37 11.67 -4.06
N ALA A 263 -3.40 11.14 -4.83
CA ALA A 263 -1.99 11.04 -4.50
C ALA A 263 -1.13 11.60 -5.64
N ALA A 264 -0.62 12.83 -5.44
CA ALA A 264 0.13 13.55 -6.46
C ALA A 264 1.01 14.65 -5.88
N PRO A 265 2.04 15.12 -6.61
CA PRO A 265 2.86 16.24 -6.19
C PRO A 265 2.12 17.59 -6.31
N GLY A 266 2.40 18.52 -5.40
CA GLY A 266 1.87 19.87 -5.44
C GLY A 266 0.37 19.94 -5.17
N LYS A 267 -0.37 20.64 -6.02
CA LYS A 267 -1.84 20.75 -5.93
C LYS A 267 -2.50 19.46 -6.39
N VAL A 268 -2.75 18.58 -5.44
CA VAL A 268 -3.18 17.19 -5.66
C VAL A 268 -4.42 17.11 -6.57
N ALA A 269 -5.48 17.85 -6.25
CA ALA A 269 -6.74 17.79 -6.98
C ALA A 269 -6.63 18.17 -8.48
N GLU A 270 -5.62 18.95 -8.88
CA GLU A 270 -5.39 19.32 -10.29
C GLU A 270 -4.70 18.20 -11.11
N LYS A 271 -4.20 17.14 -10.45
CA LYS A 271 -3.41 16.07 -11.07
C LYS A 271 -4.13 14.73 -11.18
N ILE A 272 -5.21 14.54 -10.43
CA ILE A 272 -6.09 13.37 -10.50
C ILE A 272 -7.41 13.84 -11.07
N ILE A 273 -7.76 13.35 -12.26
CA ILE A 273 -9.01 13.67 -12.94
C ILE A 273 -9.76 12.36 -13.14
N ILE A 274 -10.95 12.26 -12.55
CA ILE A 274 -11.88 11.16 -12.80
C ILE A 274 -13.01 11.73 -13.63
N GLU A 275 -13.24 11.17 -14.82
CA GLU A 275 -14.18 11.67 -15.81
C GLU A 275 -15.05 10.53 -16.33
N ASN A 276 -16.34 10.80 -16.50
CA ASN A 276 -17.27 9.88 -17.15
C ASN A 276 -18.09 10.63 -18.20
N THR A 277 -18.40 9.96 -19.30
CA THR A 277 -19.13 10.51 -20.45
C THR A 277 -20.52 9.88 -20.65
N ARG A 278 -20.84 8.81 -19.90
CA ARG A 278 -22.05 8.01 -20.12
C ARG A 278 -22.97 8.03 -18.92
N ASP A 279 -22.42 7.70 -17.76
CA ASP A 279 -23.14 7.53 -16.51
C ASP A 279 -22.61 8.46 -15.43
N SER A 280 -23.27 8.47 -14.27
CA SER A 280 -22.81 9.24 -13.12
C SER A 280 -21.37 8.86 -12.75
N THR A 281 -20.50 9.84 -12.50
CA THR A 281 -19.06 9.58 -12.28
C THR A 281 -18.79 8.90 -10.95
N PHE A 282 -19.48 9.33 -9.89
CA PHE A 282 -19.49 8.67 -8.59
C PHE A 282 -20.93 8.47 -8.14
N VAL A 283 -21.23 7.26 -7.63
CA VAL A 283 -22.53 6.95 -7.04
C VAL A 283 -22.32 6.36 -5.65
N PHE A 284 -22.80 7.06 -4.63
CA PHE A 284 -22.83 6.60 -3.25
C PHE A 284 -24.18 5.93 -2.95
N MET A 285 -24.10 4.68 -2.49
CA MET A 285 -25.25 3.82 -2.19
C MET A 285 -25.32 3.50 -0.70
N GLU A 286 -26.42 2.88 -0.29
CA GLU A 286 -26.58 2.35 1.06
C GLU A 286 -25.36 1.49 1.46
N GLY A 287 -24.79 1.75 2.64
CA GLY A 287 -23.54 1.14 3.10
C GLY A 287 -22.30 2.02 2.96
N SER A 288 -22.37 3.14 2.24
CA SER A 288 -21.28 4.13 2.17
C SER A 288 -21.27 5.13 3.34
N GLU A 289 -21.76 4.71 4.50
CA GLU A 289 -21.66 5.44 5.76
C GLU A 289 -20.16 5.67 6.04
N ASP A 290 -19.78 6.88 6.47
CA ASP A 290 -18.38 7.25 6.76
C ASP A 290 -17.39 7.07 5.59
N ALA A 291 -17.85 6.78 4.37
CA ALA A 291 -16.99 6.78 3.19
C ALA A 291 -16.39 8.18 2.99
N TYR A 292 -15.13 8.26 2.57
CA TYR A 292 -14.42 9.52 2.38
C TYR A 292 -13.86 9.59 0.96
N VAL A 293 -14.12 10.67 0.24
CA VAL A 293 -13.52 10.95 -1.06
C VAL A 293 -12.90 12.34 -1.03
N GLY A 294 -11.61 12.44 -1.35
CA GLY A 294 -10.94 13.74 -1.31
C GLY A 294 -9.75 13.94 -2.23
N PHE A 295 -9.38 15.22 -2.39
CA PHE A 295 -8.18 15.66 -3.12
C PHE A 295 -8.12 15.24 -4.60
N MET A 296 -9.22 15.28 -5.33
CA MET A 296 -9.28 14.94 -6.76
C MET A 296 -10.24 15.85 -7.53
N THR A 297 -10.09 15.87 -8.86
CA THR A 297 -11.08 16.48 -9.74
C THR A 297 -12.05 15.40 -10.23
N ILE A 298 -13.35 15.63 -10.08
CA ILE A 298 -14.42 14.75 -10.54
C ILE A 298 -15.20 15.48 -11.62
N ARG A 299 -15.40 14.84 -12.77
CA ARG A 299 -16.06 15.40 -13.95
C ARG A 299 -17.12 14.47 -14.50
N PHE A 300 -18.21 15.06 -14.93
CA PHE A 300 -19.16 14.42 -15.82
C PHE A 300 -19.29 15.25 -17.08
N ASN A 301 -18.97 14.63 -18.22
CA ASN A 301 -18.86 15.32 -19.50
C ASN A 301 -19.56 14.48 -20.58
N PRO A 302 -20.90 14.47 -20.61
CA PRO A 302 -21.63 13.58 -21.50
C PRO A 302 -21.37 13.89 -22.98
N ASP A 303 -21.17 12.83 -23.77
CA ASP A 303 -20.93 12.93 -25.23
C ASP A 303 -22.14 13.51 -25.96
N ASP A 304 -23.34 13.05 -25.57
CA ASP A 304 -24.60 13.60 -26.06
C ASP A 304 -25.10 14.68 -25.10
N LYS A 305 -25.24 15.91 -25.59
CA LYS A 305 -25.79 17.02 -24.80
C LYS A 305 -27.31 17.14 -24.94
N SER A 306 -27.94 16.21 -25.64
CA SER A 306 -29.39 16.17 -25.84
C SER A 306 -30.12 15.80 -24.55
N ALA A 307 -31.22 16.49 -24.28
CA ALA A 307 -31.99 16.29 -23.05
C ALA A 307 -32.79 14.97 -22.99
N GLN A 308 -32.66 14.10 -24.01
CA GLN A 308 -33.50 12.91 -24.14
C GLN A 308 -32.93 11.69 -23.40
N HIS A 309 -31.60 11.63 -23.17
CA HIS A 309 -30.94 10.47 -22.56
C HIS A 309 -30.33 10.71 -21.17
N HIS A 310 -30.10 11.96 -20.74
CA HIS A 310 -29.35 12.28 -19.51
C HIS A 310 -30.19 12.75 -18.31
N ASN A 311 -31.50 12.49 -18.30
CA ASN A 311 -32.40 12.92 -17.22
C ASN A 311 -32.15 12.24 -15.85
N ALA A 312 -31.13 11.39 -15.73
CA ALA A 312 -30.87 10.61 -14.51
C ALA A 312 -29.38 10.50 -14.12
N HIS A 313 -28.45 11.20 -14.78
CA HIS A 313 -27.02 11.08 -14.48
C HIS A 313 -26.43 12.39 -13.96
N HIS A 314 -25.57 12.27 -12.95
CA HIS A 314 -24.98 13.38 -12.20
C HIS A 314 -23.47 13.21 -12.09
N CYS A 315 -22.70 14.26 -11.87
CA CYS A 315 -21.25 14.08 -11.63
C CYS A 315 -21.00 13.32 -10.31
N LEU A 316 -21.70 13.72 -9.26
CA LEU A 316 -21.69 13.09 -7.95
C LEU A 316 -23.14 12.78 -7.55
N GLU A 317 -23.45 11.51 -7.33
CA GLU A 317 -24.79 11.05 -6.93
C GLU A 317 -24.74 10.44 -5.54
N ILE A 318 -25.54 10.97 -4.62
CA ILE A 318 -25.63 10.54 -3.23
C ILE A 318 -27.08 10.14 -2.97
N THR A 319 -27.29 8.84 -2.72
CA THR A 319 -28.62 8.23 -2.66
C THR A 319 -29.10 8.04 -1.21
N VAL A 320 -30.17 7.28 -1.01
CA VAL A 320 -30.79 7.03 0.30
C VAL A 320 -29.85 6.39 1.31
N ASN A 321 -30.06 6.69 2.60
CA ASN A 321 -29.35 6.05 3.73
C ASN A 321 -27.82 6.02 3.59
N CYS A 322 -27.22 7.10 3.09
CA CYS A 322 -25.77 7.21 3.03
C CYS A 322 -25.29 8.60 3.49
N SER A 323 -24.10 8.64 4.09
CA SER A 323 -23.53 9.85 4.68
C SER A 323 -22.03 9.99 4.38
N PRO A 324 -21.63 10.03 3.10
CA PRO A 324 -20.23 10.16 2.73
C PRO A 324 -19.67 11.55 3.06
N ILE A 325 -18.36 11.63 3.17
CA ILE A 325 -17.59 12.86 3.33
C ILE A 325 -16.86 13.14 2.02
N ILE A 326 -17.11 14.31 1.42
CA ILE A 326 -16.46 14.78 0.20
C ILE A 326 -15.68 16.04 0.54
N ASP A 327 -14.36 16.01 0.34
CA ASP A 327 -13.44 16.99 0.92
C ASP A 327 -12.31 17.39 -0.04
N HIS A 328 -12.05 18.68 -0.20
CA HIS A 328 -10.98 19.19 -1.08
C HIS A 328 -11.08 18.69 -2.54
N CYS A 329 -12.29 18.43 -3.04
CA CYS A 329 -12.54 18.00 -4.42
C CYS A 329 -12.86 19.18 -5.34
N ILE A 330 -12.53 19.06 -6.62
CA ILE A 330 -13.00 19.98 -7.65
C ILE A 330 -14.06 19.24 -8.47
N ILE A 331 -15.31 19.71 -8.45
CA ILE A 331 -16.44 19.03 -9.06
C ILE A 331 -16.96 19.89 -10.21
N ARG A 332 -16.99 19.32 -11.41
CA ARG A 332 -17.46 20.00 -12.63
C ARG A 332 -18.41 19.12 -13.43
N SER A 333 -19.32 19.73 -14.16
CA SER A 333 -20.26 18.99 -15.02
C SER A 333 -20.67 19.81 -16.24
N THR A 334 -20.46 19.26 -17.44
CA THR A 334 -20.96 19.88 -18.68
C THR A 334 -22.37 19.39 -19.05
N CYS A 335 -22.98 18.57 -18.19
CA CYS A 335 -24.33 18.05 -18.40
C CYS A 335 -25.35 19.20 -18.31
N THR A 336 -26.19 19.32 -19.35
CA THR A 336 -27.25 20.34 -19.44
C THR A 336 -28.53 19.95 -18.69
N VAL A 337 -28.57 18.72 -18.15
CA VAL A 337 -29.76 18.12 -17.53
C VAL A 337 -29.50 17.66 -16.11
N GLY A 338 -28.43 16.89 -15.90
CA GLY A 338 -27.96 16.47 -14.59
C GLY A 338 -27.29 17.61 -13.82
N SER A 339 -27.31 17.51 -12.49
CA SER A 339 -26.51 18.37 -11.62
C SER A 339 -25.07 17.89 -11.50
N ALA A 340 -24.17 18.77 -11.05
CA ALA A 340 -22.83 18.37 -10.67
C ALA A 340 -22.83 17.55 -9.37
N VAL A 341 -23.64 17.94 -8.39
CA VAL A 341 -23.89 17.15 -7.19
C VAL A 341 -25.39 16.95 -7.00
N CYS A 342 -25.81 15.71 -6.85
CA CYS A 342 -27.19 15.33 -6.54
C CYS A 342 -27.22 14.58 -5.21
N VAL A 343 -28.04 15.08 -4.28
CA VAL A 343 -28.29 14.43 -3.01
C VAL A 343 -29.79 14.19 -2.91
N SER A 344 -30.20 12.93 -2.98
CA SER A 344 -31.61 12.55 -3.02
C SER A 344 -31.90 11.41 -2.05
N GLY A 345 -33.05 11.53 -1.40
CA GLY A 345 -33.69 10.44 -0.69
C GLY A 345 -33.57 10.53 0.82
N GLN A 346 -34.49 9.83 1.49
CA GLN A 346 -34.52 9.79 2.94
C GLN A 346 -33.24 9.16 3.50
N GLY A 347 -32.68 9.77 4.54
CA GLY A 347 -31.46 9.29 5.18
C GLY A 347 -30.17 9.68 4.46
N ALA A 348 -30.23 10.30 3.27
CA ALA A 348 -29.07 10.91 2.65
C ALA A 348 -28.60 12.10 3.50
N CYS A 349 -27.36 12.07 3.99
CA CYS A 349 -26.80 13.11 4.86
C CYS A 349 -25.28 13.26 4.67
N PRO A 350 -24.80 13.67 3.48
CA PRO A 350 -23.37 13.84 3.25
C PRO A 350 -22.80 15.04 4.00
N THR A 351 -21.48 15.04 4.16
CA THR A 351 -20.69 16.23 4.51
C THR A 351 -19.83 16.62 3.32
N ILE A 352 -20.14 17.75 2.68
CA ILE A 352 -19.37 18.29 1.56
C ILE A 352 -18.66 19.54 2.05
N LYS A 353 -17.34 19.53 2.04
CA LYS A 353 -16.54 20.65 2.56
C LYS A 353 -15.28 20.94 1.75
N HIS A 354 -14.85 22.20 1.73
CA HIS A 354 -13.66 22.65 1.01
C HIS A 354 -13.63 22.23 -0.48
N CYS A 355 -14.79 21.95 -1.07
CA CYS A 355 -14.87 21.56 -2.47
C CYS A 355 -14.95 22.82 -3.32
N ASN A 356 -14.68 22.69 -4.62
CA ASN A 356 -14.93 23.73 -5.60
C ASN A 356 -15.92 23.17 -6.62
N ILE A 357 -17.19 23.56 -6.47
CA ILE A 357 -18.27 23.19 -7.40
C ILE A 357 -18.41 24.32 -8.42
N SER A 358 -17.78 24.17 -9.59
CA SER A 358 -17.72 25.21 -10.63
C SER A 358 -17.88 24.62 -12.02
N ASP A 359 -17.97 25.51 -13.04
CA ASP A 359 -18.07 25.12 -14.45
C ASP A 359 -19.19 24.09 -14.69
N CYS A 360 -20.36 24.36 -14.11
CA CYS A 360 -21.57 23.53 -14.19
C CYS A 360 -22.57 24.13 -15.19
N GLU A 361 -22.95 23.38 -16.23
CA GLU A 361 -23.87 23.87 -17.27
C GLU A 361 -25.34 23.96 -16.81
N ASN A 362 -25.76 23.10 -15.86
CA ASN A 362 -27.10 23.13 -15.30
C ASN A 362 -27.12 23.57 -13.82
N VAL A 363 -27.17 22.62 -12.88
CA VAL A 363 -27.22 22.89 -11.44
C VAL A 363 -25.91 22.43 -10.80
N GLY A 364 -25.31 23.28 -9.96
CA GLY A 364 -24.13 22.90 -9.17
C GLY A 364 -24.47 21.86 -8.10
N LEU A 365 -25.31 22.23 -7.14
CA LEU A 365 -25.76 21.37 -6.04
C LEU A 365 -27.28 21.26 -6.04
N TYR A 366 -27.80 20.03 -6.13
CA TYR A 366 -29.22 19.72 -6.14
C TYR A 366 -29.58 18.77 -5.00
N ILE A 367 -30.44 19.22 -4.08
CA ILE A 367 -30.87 18.46 -2.90
C ILE A 367 -32.38 18.24 -3.01
N THR A 368 -32.83 17.00 -2.94
CA THR A 368 -34.24 16.62 -3.13
C THR A 368 -34.66 15.47 -2.22
N ASP A 369 -35.95 15.15 -2.22
CA ASP A 369 -36.53 13.94 -1.59
C ASP A 369 -36.17 13.75 -0.12
N HIS A 370 -36.28 14.85 0.65
CA HIS A 370 -36.01 14.89 2.10
C HIS A 370 -34.56 14.60 2.51
N ALA A 371 -33.61 14.65 1.56
CA ALA A 371 -32.20 14.60 1.87
C ALA A 371 -31.77 15.77 2.77
N GLN A 372 -30.75 15.51 3.58
CA GLN A 372 -30.12 16.46 4.50
C GLN A 372 -28.61 16.49 4.22
N GLY A 373 -27.82 17.24 5.00
CA GLY A 373 -26.37 17.23 4.88
C GLY A 373 -25.71 18.49 5.43
N ILE A 374 -24.39 18.47 5.50
CA ILE A 374 -23.53 19.58 5.90
C ILE A 374 -22.76 20.06 4.66
N TYR A 375 -22.79 21.38 4.40
CA TYR A 375 -22.15 22.00 3.23
C TYR A 375 -21.36 23.22 3.69
N GLU A 376 -20.03 23.12 3.74
CA GLU A 376 -19.14 24.13 4.35
C GLU A 376 -18.00 24.53 3.40
N ASP A 377 -17.73 25.83 3.25
CA ASP A 377 -16.57 26.33 2.48
C ASP A 377 -16.45 25.78 1.04
N ASN A 378 -17.57 25.73 0.29
CA ASN A 378 -17.67 25.18 -1.08
C ASN A 378 -17.79 26.20 -2.22
#